data_AF-A0A2R6ELC7-F1
#
_entry.id   AF-A0A2R6ELC7-F1
#
_cell.length_a   1.000
_cell.length_b   1.000
_cell.length_c   1.000
_cell.angle_alpha   90.00
_cell.angle_beta   90.00
_cell.angle_gamma   90.00
#
_symmetry.space_group_name_H-M   'P 1'
#
loop_
_entity.id
_entity.type
_entity.pdbx_description
1 polymer ?
#
loop_
_entity_poly.entity_id
_entity_poly.type
_entity_poly.pdbx_seq_one_letter_code
_entity_poly.pdbx_strand_id
1 'polypeptide(L)'
;MDRAFQRVSREHLTGDAESSVFVANSCESYQGFMLTTPGENALYHPAVVSFFHERGVDATSRPLWELPFVSSREAVTVRSEDPWRVAVTVACDGDELTVVLDDGAEVAAIDGPEPTDGDPDA
;
A
#
# COMPACT_ATOMS: atom_id res chain seq x y z
N MET A 1 17.76 -6.74 4.49
CA MET A 1 16.48 -7.22 3.93
C MET A 1 16.43 -6.63 2.54
N ASP A 2 16.39 -7.48 1.53
CA ASP A 2 16.33 -7.05 0.14
C ASP A 2 14.87 -7.16 -0.31
N ARG A 3 14.34 -6.07 -0.86
CA ARG A 3 12.94 -5.94 -1.26
C ARG A 3 12.92 -5.62 -2.74
N ALA A 4 12.12 -6.36 -3.49
CA ALA A 4 11.94 -6.12 -4.90
C ALA A 4 10.47 -6.30 -5.28
N PHE A 5 9.97 -5.44 -6.15
CA PHE A 5 8.68 -5.64 -6.78
C PHE A 5 8.71 -6.83 -7.74
N GLN A 6 7.70 -7.68 -7.63
CA GLN A 6 7.47 -8.78 -8.54
C GLN A 6 6.04 -8.75 -9.05
N ARG A 7 5.91 -8.88 -10.37
CA ARG A 7 4.62 -9.14 -10.99
C ARG A 7 4.30 -10.62 -10.82
N VAL A 8 3.18 -10.92 -10.17
CA VAL A 8 2.76 -12.30 -9.92
C VAL A 8 1.51 -12.57 -10.74
N SER A 9 1.57 -13.61 -11.57
CA SER A 9 0.39 -14.08 -12.33
C SER A 9 -0.65 -14.67 -11.37
N ARG A 10 -1.94 -14.42 -11.64
CA ARG A 10 -3.08 -14.89 -10.82
C ARG A 10 -3.05 -16.40 -10.53
N GLU A 11 -2.47 -17.19 -11.43
CA GLU A 11 -2.30 -18.64 -11.28
C GLU A 11 -1.43 -19.06 -10.07
N HIS A 12 -0.56 -18.17 -9.57
CA HIS A 12 0.32 -18.44 -8.43
C HIS A 12 -0.25 -17.93 -7.09
N LEU A 13 -1.42 -17.31 -7.09
CA LEU A 13 -2.05 -16.76 -5.90
C LEU A 13 -3.05 -17.78 -5.32
N THR A 14 -2.97 -18.02 -4.02
CA THR A 14 -3.97 -18.81 -3.28
C THR A 14 -4.94 -17.83 -2.62
N GLY A 15 -6.21 -17.84 -3.02
CA GLY A 15 -7.25 -16.90 -2.55
C GLY A 15 -7.66 -15.88 -3.63
N ASP A 16 -8.70 -15.08 -3.36
CA ASP A 16 -9.15 -14.01 -4.26
C ASP A 16 -8.33 -12.73 -4.07
N ALA A 17 -7.02 -12.88 -3.84
CA ALA A 17 -6.13 -11.73 -3.72
C ALA A 17 -6.10 -10.99 -5.05
N GLU A 18 -6.78 -9.84 -5.13
CA GLU A 18 -6.97 -9.15 -6.40
C GLU A 18 -5.75 -8.32 -6.81
N SER A 19 -4.73 -8.17 -5.96
CA SER A 19 -3.49 -7.48 -6.33
C SER A 19 -2.73 -8.18 -7.46
N SER A 20 -2.31 -7.43 -8.49
CA SER A 20 -1.52 -7.95 -9.62
C SER A 20 -0.01 -7.74 -9.47
N VAL A 21 0.43 -7.06 -8.42
CA VAL A 21 1.83 -6.78 -8.09
C VAL A 21 2.04 -7.03 -6.62
N PHE A 22 3.16 -7.67 -6.29
CA PHE A 22 3.56 -8.02 -4.93
C PHE A 22 4.98 -7.54 -4.66
N VAL A 23 5.32 -7.39 -3.39
CA VAL A 23 6.68 -7.12 -2.92
C VAL A 23 7.24 -8.43 -2.38
N ALA A 24 8.36 -8.87 -2.95
CA ALA A 24 9.12 -9.99 -2.44
C ALA A 24 10.11 -9.49 -1.39
N ASN A 25 9.88 -9.86 -0.13
CA ASN A 25 10.82 -9.63 0.95
C ASN A 25 11.72 -10.85 1.09
N SER A 26 13.00 -10.68 0.77
CA SER A 26 14.02 -11.71 0.96
C SER A 26 14.98 -11.34 2.09
N CYS A 27 15.42 -12.36 2.81
CA CYS A 27 16.38 -12.23 3.89
C CYS A 27 17.27 -13.47 3.89
N GLU A 28 18.59 -13.27 4.01
CA GLU A 28 19.60 -14.34 3.96
C GLU A 28 19.34 -15.47 4.97
N SER A 29 18.66 -15.15 6.08
CA SER A 29 18.34 -16.12 7.12
C SER A 29 17.15 -17.03 6.81
N TYR A 30 16.30 -16.70 5.83
CA TYR A 30 15.04 -17.41 5.58
C TYR A 30 15.08 -18.39 4.39
N GLN A 31 16.17 -18.44 3.61
CA GLN A 31 16.31 -19.28 2.41
C GLN A 31 15.07 -19.27 1.49
N GLY A 32 14.31 -18.18 1.50
CA GLY A 32 12.99 -18.04 0.89
C GLY A 32 12.55 -16.58 0.86
N PHE A 33 11.41 -16.32 0.23
CA PHE A 33 10.82 -14.99 0.10
C PHE A 33 9.40 -14.98 0.69
N MET A 34 9.04 -13.86 1.30
CA MET A 34 7.66 -13.58 1.70
C MET A 34 7.07 -12.62 0.68
N LEU A 35 5.89 -12.94 0.16
CA LEU A 35 5.13 -12.03 -0.69
C LEU A 35 4.19 -11.19 0.17
N THR A 36 4.25 -9.88 -0.02
CA THR A 36 3.40 -8.90 0.65
C THR A 36 2.75 -8.01 -0.41
N THR A 37 1.65 -7.34 -0.07
CA THR A 37 1.05 -6.37 -0.99
C THR A 37 1.76 -5.02 -0.90
N PRO A 38 1.69 -4.18 -1.95
CA PRO A 38 2.17 -2.81 -1.87
C PRO A 38 1.53 -2.03 -0.71
N GLY A 39 0.23 -2.24 -0.49
CA GLY A 39 -0.51 -1.64 0.62
C GLY A 39 -0.01 -2.05 2.00
N GLU A 40 0.37 -3.32 2.19
CA GLU A 40 0.94 -3.78 3.45
C GLU A 40 2.29 -3.09 3.76
N ASN A 41 3.10 -2.82 2.74
CA ASN A 41 4.35 -2.07 2.91
C ASN A 41 4.10 -0.60 3.26
N ALA A 42 3.03 -0.01 2.70
CA ALA A 42 2.63 1.36 3.01
C ALA A 42 2.02 1.50 4.41
N LEU A 43 1.31 0.49 4.93
CA LEU A 43 0.58 0.52 6.21
C LEU A 43 1.44 0.99 7.38
N TYR A 44 2.69 0.52 7.45
CA TYR A 44 3.60 0.83 8.56
C TYR A 44 4.40 2.11 8.36
N HIS A 45 4.19 2.83 7.26
CA HIS A 45 4.84 4.11 7.04
C HIS A 45 4.28 5.17 7.99
N PRO A 46 5.12 5.99 8.66
CA PRO A 46 4.65 6.97 9.64
C PRO A 46 3.56 7.90 9.13
N ALA A 47 3.64 8.34 7.87
CA ALA A 47 2.61 9.21 7.30
C ALA A 47 1.24 8.54 7.15
N VAL A 48 1.19 7.24 6.85
CA VAL A 48 -0.07 6.48 6.76
C VAL A 48 -0.64 6.28 8.16
N VAL A 49 0.21 5.90 9.12
CA VAL A 49 -0.19 5.76 10.52
C VAL A 49 -0.71 7.09 11.07
N SER A 50 -0.02 8.21 10.81
CA SER A 50 -0.47 9.54 11.19
C SER A 50 -1.80 9.90 10.54
N PHE A 51 -1.97 9.65 9.24
CA PHE A 51 -3.22 9.92 8.51
C PHE A 51 -4.44 9.21 9.14
N PHE A 52 -4.30 7.94 9.53
CA PHE A 52 -5.35 7.21 10.23
C PHE A 52 -5.54 7.70 11.67
N HIS A 53 -4.44 7.96 12.39
CA HIS A 53 -4.47 8.41 13.77
C HIS A 53 -5.13 9.79 13.92
N GLU A 54 -4.89 10.71 12.99
CA GLU A 54 -5.55 12.02 12.92
C GLU A 54 -7.07 11.91 12.73
N ARG A 55 -7.55 10.78 12.19
CA ARG A 55 -8.97 10.44 12.02
C ARG A 55 -9.50 9.51 13.12
N GLY A 56 -8.73 9.30 14.19
CA GLY A 56 -9.12 8.47 15.32
C GLY A 56 -9.15 6.96 15.04
N VAL A 57 -8.54 6.51 13.95
CA VAL A 57 -8.46 5.10 13.56
C VAL A 57 -7.05 4.58 13.82
N ASP A 58 -6.92 3.44 14.49
CA ASP A 58 -5.66 2.72 14.54
C ASP A 58 -5.63 1.62 13.48
N ALA A 59 -5.10 1.92 12.30
CA ALA A 59 -5.00 0.96 11.20
C ALA A 59 -4.06 -0.21 11.52
N THR A 60 -3.11 -0.05 12.44
CA THR A 60 -2.10 -1.08 12.74
C THR A 60 -2.65 -2.23 13.59
N SER A 61 -3.70 -1.98 14.37
CA SER A 61 -4.42 -3.01 15.12
C SER A 61 -5.56 -3.67 14.33
N ARG A 62 -5.86 -3.19 13.12
CA ARG A 62 -6.92 -3.75 12.29
C ARG A 62 -6.42 -4.95 11.49
N PRO A 63 -7.28 -5.97 11.29
CA PRO A 63 -6.98 -7.01 10.33
C PRO A 63 -6.79 -6.45 8.91
N LEU A 64 -5.78 -6.95 8.20
CA LEU A 64 -5.38 -6.45 6.88
C LEU A 64 -6.51 -6.50 5.85
N TRP A 65 -7.42 -7.49 5.94
CA TRP A 65 -8.54 -7.62 5.02
C TRP A 65 -9.60 -6.52 5.19
N GLU A 66 -9.63 -5.83 6.33
CA GLU A 66 -10.53 -4.69 6.57
C GLU A 66 -9.98 -3.36 6.04
N LEU A 67 -8.75 -3.36 5.51
CA LEU A 67 -8.07 -2.20 4.97
C LEU A 67 -8.08 -2.29 3.44
N PRO A 68 -8.95 -1.53 2.75
CA PRO A 68 -9.11 -1.64 1.29
C PRO A 68 -7.80 -1.41 0.53
N PHE A 69 -6.93 -0.53 1.04
CA PHE A 69 -5.64 -0.26 0.42
C PHE A 69 -4.64 -1.42 0.51
N VAL A 70 -4.87 -2.36 1.43
CA VAL A 70 -4.05 -3.57 1.61
C VAL A 70 -4.64 -4.76 0.84
N SER A 71 -5.96 -4.90 0.86
CA SER A 71 -6.67 -6.07 0.33
C SER A 71 -7.17 -5.92 -1.11
N SER A 72 -7.48 -4.70 -1.57
CA SER A 72 -8.06 -4.43 -2.88
C SER A 72 -7.01 -4.04 -3.92
N ARG A 73 -7.16 -4.54 -5.14
CA ARG A 73 -6.34 -4.14 -6.29
C ARG A 73 -6.56 -2.69 -6.69
N GLU A 74 -7.79 -2.22 -6.55
CA GLU A 74 -8.23 -0.90 -7.05
C GLU A 74 -7.46 0.24 -6.39
N ALA A 75 -7.01 0.02 -5.15
CA ALA A 75 -6.16 0.95 -4.43
C ALA A 75 -4.70 0.96 -4.91
N VAL A 76 -4.29 0.04 -5.79
CA VAL A 76 -2.90 -0.10 -6.27
C VAL A 76 -2.81 0.23 -7.75
N THR A 77 -2.04 1.26 -8.07
CA THR A 77 -1.77 1.70 -9.44
C THR A 77 -0.28 1.64 -9.74
N VAL A 78 0.11 0.83 -10.73
CA VAL A 78 1.49 0.80 -11.24
C VAL A 78 1.69 1.99 -12.18
N ARG A 79 2.52 2.95 -11.78
CA ARG A 79 2.88 4.14 -12.60
C ARG A 79 4.04 3.85 -13.55
N SER A 80 4.98 3.00 -13.14
CA SER A 80 6.14 2.56 -13.93
C SER A 80 6.66 1.23 -13.39
N GLU A 81 7.30 0.44 -14.24
CA GLU A 81 7.94 -0.85 -13.88
C GLU A 81 9.47 -0.81 -14.05
N ASP A 82 10.03 0.20 -14.73
CA ASP A 82 11.48 0.38 -14.90
C ASP A 82 11.84 1.89 -14.91
N PRO A 83 12.22 2.47 -13.74
CA PRO A 83 12.19 1.86 -12.41
C PRO A 83 10.74 1.70 -11.89
N TRP A 84 10.54 0.82 -10.92
CA TRP A 84 9.22 0.65 -10.31
C TRP A 84 8.74 1.91 -9.61
N ARG A 85 7.49 2.28 -9.88
CA ARG A 85 6.73 3.32 -9.19
C ARG A 85 5.32 2.81 -8.98
N VAL A 86 4.97 2.44 -7.75
CA VAL A 86 3.67 1.87 -7.41
C VAL A 86 2.95 2.81 -6.47
N ALA A 87 1.83 3.38 -6.91
CA ALA A 87 0.97 4.22 -6.08
C ALA A 87 -0.05 3.36 -5.33
N VAL A 88 -0.23 3.67 -4.05
CA VAL A 88 -1.21 3.08 -3.15
C VAL A 88 -2.11 4.21 -2.66
N THR A 89 -3.40 4.13 -2.97
CA THR A 89 -4.41 5.08 -2.50
C THR A 89 -4.99 4.59 -1.18
N VAL A 90 -4.85 5.41 -0.14
CA VAL A 90 -5.28 5.13 1.23
C VAL A 90 -6.45 6.04 1.56
N ALA A 91 -7.66 5.49 1.53
CA ALA A 91 -8.88 6.22 1.89
C ALA A 91 -9.24 6.03 3.37
N CYS A 92 -9.57 7.10 4.07
CA CYS A 92 -10.12 7.07 5.43
C CYS A 92 -11.01 8.30 5.68
N ASP A 93 -12.21 8.07 6.18
CA ASP A 93 -13.17 9.12 6.59
C ASP A 93 -13.49 10.17 5.51
N GLY A 94 -13.41 9.79 4.22
CA GLY A 94 -13.69 10.69 3.10
C GLY A 94 -12.49 11.49 2.60
N ASP A 95 -11.32 11.33 3.22
CA ASP A 95 -10.03 11.80 2.69
C ASP A 95 -9.26 10.65 2.03
N GLU A 96 -8.34 11.00 1.14
CA GLU A 96 -7.50 10.03 0.43
C GLU A 96 -6.03 10.47 0.43
N LEU A 97 -5.14 9.64 0.97
CA LEU A 97 -3.70 9.83 0.90
C LEU A 97 -3.12 8.94 -0.19
N THR A 98 -2.28 9.47 -1.08
CA THR A 98 -1.59 8.63 -2.07
C THR A 98 -0.13 8.44 -1.70
N VAL A 99 0.29 7.19 -1.54
CA VAL A 99 1.66 6.81 -1.21
C VAL A 99 2.31 6.18 -2.44
N VAL A 100 3.49 6.64 -2.84
CA VAL A 100 4.24 6.08 -3.97
C VAL A 100 5.45 5.32 -3.47
N LEU A 101 5.50 4.04 -3.81
CA LEU A 101 6.62 3.14 -3.55
C LEU A 101 7.61 3.13 -4.71
N ASP A 102 8.92 3.08 -4.42
CA ASP A 102 10.01 2.89 -5.40
C ASP A 102 10.44 1.43 -5.55
N ASP A 103 11.48 1.18 -6.35
CA ASP A 103 12.04 -0.14 -6.65
C ASP A 103 12.27 -1.06 -5.44
N GLY A 104 12.70 -0.49 -4.31
CA GLY A 104 12.91 -1.19 -3.04
C GLY A 104 11.63 -1.41 -2.23
N ALA A 105 10.45 -1.12 -2.79
CA ALA A 105 9.18 -1.02 -2.10
C ALA A 105 9.23 -0.11 -0.87
N GLU A 106 10.04 0.96 -0.95
CA GLU A 106 10.13 2.02 0.06
C GLU A 106 9.28 3.21 -0.36
N VAL A 107 8.75 3.94 0.61
CA VAL A 107 7.95 5.14 0.34
C VAL A 107 8.84 6.26 -0.18
N ALA A 108 8.67 6.60 -1.45
CA ALA A 108 9.47 7.62 -2.13
C ALA A 108 8.74 8.97 -2.28
N ALA A 109 7.41 8.95 -2.31
CA ALA A 109 6.61 10.16 -2.34
C ALA A 109 5.27 9.93 -1.65
N ILE A 110 4.71 11.02 -1.12
CA ILE A 110 3.38 11.05 -0.54
C ILE A 110 2.70 12.28 -1.11
N ASP A 111 1.62 12.06 -1.83
CA ASP A 111 0.68 13.11 -2.19
C ASP A 111 -0.35 13.16 -1.05
N GLY A 112 -0.39 14.32 -0.38
CA GLY A 112 -1.27 14.58 0.76
C GLY A 112 -2.74 14.39 0.40
N PRO A 113 -3.62 14.31 1.41
CA PRO A 113 -5.05 14.36 1.15
C PRO A 113 -5.33 15.63 0.39
N GLU A 114 -5.83 15.48 -0.85
CA GLU A 114 -6.53 16.59 -1.47
C GLU A 114 -7.55 17.02 -0.42
N PRO A 115 -7.50 18.26 0.09
CA PRO A 115 -8.56 18.72 0.96
C PRO A 115 -9.82 18.56 0.13
N THR A 116 -10.68 17.62 0.50
CA THR A 116 -12.03 17.56 -0.03
C THR A 116 -12.59 18.92 0.31
N ASP A 117 -12.61 19.82 -0.69
CA ASP A 117 -12.98 21.23 -0.55
C ASP A 117 -14.23 21.22 0.31
N GLY A 118 -14.04 21.64 1.57
CA GLY A 118 -15.08 21.56 2.57
C GLY A 118 -16.29 22.25 1.99
N ASP A 119 -17.40 21.54 1.98
CA ASP A 119 -18.71 22.08 1.65
C ASP A 119 -18.82 23.52 2.18
N PRO A 120 -18.96 24.55 1.32
CA PRO A 120 -19.06 25.91 1.79
C PRO A 120 -20.38 26.19 2.55
N ASP A 121 -21.23 25.18 2.83
CA ASP A 121 -22.58 25.32 3.36
C ASP A 121 -22.96 24.26 4.44
N ALA A 122 -22.04 23.82 5.30
CA ALA A 122 -22.35 22.94 6.45
C ALA A 122 -22.31 23.64 7.82
#